data_AF-A0A671PAW1-F1
#
_entry.id   AF-A0A671PAW1-F1
#
_cell.length_a   1.000
_cell.length_b   1.000
_cell.length_c   1.000
_cell.angle_alpha   90.00
_cell.angle_beta   90.00
_cell.angle_gamma   90.00
#
_symmetry.space_group_name_H-M   'P 1'
#
loop_
_entity.id
_entity.type
_entity.pdbx_description
1 polymer ?
#
loop_
_entity_poly.entity_id
_entity_poly.type
_entity_poly.pdbx_seq_one_letter_code
_entity_poly.pdbx_strand_id
1 'polypeptide(L)'
;MFCQYVRVSYDTKPDLLLHLMTKEWQLELPKLLISVHGGLQNFELQPKLKQVFGKGLIKAAMTTGAWIFTGGVNTGVIRHVGDALKDHASKSRGKICTIGIAPWGIVENQEDLVGKDVVRPYQTMSNPLSKLTVLNSLHSHFILADNGTTGKYGAEVKLRRQLEKHISLQKINTRIGQGVPVVALIVEGGPNVISIVLEYLRDTPPVPVVVCDGSGRASDILAFGHKYSEEGGIINESLRDQLLVTIQKTFTYSRTQAQHLFIILMECMKKKELVSVCITVKHLNRQNIFENIQKGQLMTFAVYCEVTAELFCCCSHFSRISKDNFSSELRVA
;
A
#
# COMPACT_ATOMS: atom_id res chain seq x y z
N MET A 1 -17.25 2.09 18.00
CA MET A 1 -15.80 2.37 17.88
C MET A 1 -15.67 3.85 17.59
N PHE A 2 -14.84 4.58 18.33
CA PHE A 2 -14.57 5.99 18.03
C PHE A 2 -13.44 6.07 17.01
N CYS A 3 -13.60 6.90 16.00
CA CYS A 3 -12.63 7.15 14.94
C CYS A 3 -12.35 8.65 14.91
N GLN A 4 -11.08 9.04 14.87
CA GLN A 4 -10.70 10.44 14.72
C GLN A 4 -10.64 10.80 13.24
N TYR A 5 -11.20 11.94 12.86
CA TYR A 5 -11.16 12.39 11.46
C TYR A 5 -10.94 13.89 11.38
N VAL A 6 -10.46 14.33 10.21
CA VAL A 6 -10.30 15.73 9.88
C VAL A 6 -10.65 15.95 8.41
N ARG A 7 -11.36 17.05 8.10
CA ARG A 7 -11.49 17.56 6.72
C ARG A 7 -10.43 18.63 6.50
N VAL A 8 -9.66 18.50 5.44
CA VAL A 8 -8.55 19.40 5.10
C VAL A 8 -8.59 19.79 3.63
N SER A 9 -8.03 20.94 3.28
CA SER A 9 -7.84 21.29 1.87
C SER A 9 -6.86 20.32 1.22
N TYR A 10 -7.08 19.97 -0.04
CA TYR A 10 -6.24 19.05 -0.83
C TYR A 10 -4.77 19.50 -0.99
N ASP A 11 -4.47 20.77 -0.72
CA ASP A 11 -3.15 21.38 -0.77
C ASP A 11 -2.55 21.68 0.62
N THR A 12 -3.19 21.19 1.69
CA THR A 12 -2.69 21.32 3.07
C THR A 12 -1.27 20.76 3.17
N LYS A 13 -0.38 21.51 3.81
CA LYS A 13 1.03 21.12 3.93
C LYS A 13 1.18 19.85 4.79
N PRO A 14 2.06 18.91 4.40
CA PRO A 14 2.17 17.62 5.06
C PRO A 14 2.77 17.68 6.48
N ASP A 15 3.52 18.73 6.82
CA ASP A 15 4.04 18.97 8.18
C ASP A 15 2.91 19.24 9.18
N LEU A 16 1.89 19.98 8.78
CA LEU A 16 0.70 20.22 9.60
C LEU A 16 -0.10 18.94 9.82
N LEU A 17 -0.23 18.10 8.79
CA LEU A 17 -0.91 16.80 8.91
C LEU A 17 -0.14 15.86 9.85
N LEU A 18 1.19 15.78 9.71
CA LEU A 18 1.99 14.95 10.61
C LEU A 18 1.97 15.49 12.05
N HIS A 19 1.95 16.82 12.22
CA HIS A 19 1.79 17.45 13.53
C HIS A 19 0.46 17.06 14.17
N LEU A 20 -0.66 17.18 13.43
CA LEU A 20 -1.98 16.72 13.88
C LEU A 20 -1.92 15.25 14.34
N MET A 21 -1.36 14.38 13.50
CA MET A 21 -1.29 12.95 13.79
C MET A 21 -0.47 12.63 15.04
N THR A 22 0.67 13.29 15.24
CA THR A 22 1.58 12.97 16.34
C THR A 22 1.30 13.73 17.63
N LYS A 23 0.71 14.93 17.56
CA LYS A 23 0.45 15.79 18.72
C LYS A 23 -1.00 15.72 19.18
N GLU A 24 -1.95 15.90 18.27
CA GLU A 24 -3.37 15.95 18.61
C GLU A 24 -3.98 14.54 18.68
N TRP A 25 -3.66 13.68 17.71
CA TRP A 25 -4.10 12.27 17.71
C TRP A 25 -3.19 11.36 18.55
N GLN A 26 -2.07 11.90 19.05
CA GLN A 26 -1.11 11.20 19.92
C GLN A 26 -0.60 9.88 19.31
N LEU A 27 -0.45 9.84 17.98
CA LEU A 27 0.12 8.68 17.30
C LEU A 27 1.63 8.70 17.40
N GLU A 28 2.21 7.58 17.84
CA GLU A 28 3.64 7.36 17.74
C GLU A 28 4.07 7.26 16.28
N LEU A 29 5.18 7.92 15.92
CA LEU A 29 5.73 7.88 14.57
C LEU A 29 6.00 6.41 14.17
N PRO A 30 5.56 5.96 12.98
CA PRO A 30 5.63 4.55 12.65
C PRO A 30 7.06 4.15 12.31
N LYS A 31 7.42 2.90 12.58
CA LYS A 31 8.70 2.32 12.13
C LYS A 31 8.67 1.89 10.66
N LEU A 32 7.47 1.82 10.07
CA LEU A 32 7.21 1.49 8.67
C LEU A 32 5.88 2.11 8.24
N LEU A 33 5.80 2.58 7.00
CA LEU A 33 4.55 2.98 6.36
C LEU A 33 4.18 2.02 5.22
N ILE A 34 3.04 1.33 5.34
CA ILE A 34 2.50 0.47 4.29
C ILE A 34 1.40 1.24 3.56
N SER A 35 1.63 1.57 2.30
CA SER A 35 0.67 2.27 1.45
C SER A 35 -0.05 1.29 0.53
N VAL A 36 -1.33 1.02 0.78
CA VAL A 36 -2.13 0.04 0.02
C VAL A 36 -2.84 0.72 -1.14
N HIS A 37 -2.67 0.17 -2.34
CA HIS A 37 -3.30 0.60 -3.59
C HIS A 37 -3.93 -0.59 -4.30
N GLY A 38 -4.94 -0.33 -5.13
CA GLY A 38 -5.65 -1.41 -5.80
C GLY A 38 -6.96 -1.00 -6.43
N GLY A 39 -7.85 -1.98 -6.59
CA GLY A 39 -9.18 -1.78 -7.16
C GLY A 39 -10.03 -0.81 -6.36
N LEU A 40 -10.66 0.15 -7.07
CA LEU A 40 -11.67 1.04 -6.51
C LEU A 40 -13.06 0.39 -6.48
N GLN A 41 -13.34 -0.47 -7.47
CA GLN A 41 -14.58 -1.24 -7.57
C GLN A 41 -14.47 -2.54 -6.78
N ASN A 42 -15.58 -3.05 -6.28
CA ASN A 42 -15.61 -4.33 -5.57
C ASN A 42 -15.20 -5.48 -6.50
N PHE A 43 -14.31 -6.32 -6.00
CA PHE A 43 -13.86 -7.55 -6.64
C PHE A 43 -13.70 -8.64 -5.58
N GLU A 44 -13.76 -9.89 -6.01
CA GLU A 44 -13.54 -11.02 -5.12
C GLU A 44 -12.13 -11.58 -5.30
N LEU A 45 -11.44 -11.73 -4.17
CA LEU A 45 -10.17 -12.45 -4.11
C LEU A 45 -10.46 -13.94 -3.96
N GLN A 46 -9.62 -14.78 -4.59
CA GLN A 46 -9.66 -16.21 -4.29
C GLN A 46 -9.49 -16.43 -2.78
N PRO A 47 -10.26 -17.32 -2.13
CA PRO A 47 -10.27 -17.45 -0.66
C PRO A 47 -8.87 -17.62 -0.04
N LYS A 48 -8.01 -18.40 -0.70
CA LYS A 48 -6.62 -18.62 -0.28
C LYS A 48 -5.80 -17.33 -0.34
N LEU A 49 -5.95 -16.54 -1.40
CA LEU A 49 -5.26 -15.27 -1.57
C LEU A 49 -5.76 -14.24 -0.57
N LYS A 50 -7.08 -14.14 -0.36
CA LYS A 50 -7.68 -13.29 0.68
C LYS A 50 -7.11 -13.59 2.05
N GLN A 51 -6.99 -14.88 2.40
CA GLN A 51 -6.42 -15.30 3.68
C GLN A 51 -4.94 -14.92 3.82
N VAL A 52 -4.13 -15.15 2.80
CA VAL A 52 -2.68 -14.82 2.82
C VAL A 52 -2.49 -13.32 2.89
N PHE A 53 -3.17 -12.56 2.04
CA PHE A 53 -3.15 -11.09 2.04
C PHE A 53 -3.54 -10.53 3.41
N GLY A 54 -4.70 -10.93 3.94
CA GLY A 54 -5.22 -10.40 5.20
C GLY A 54 -4.32 -10.73 6.38
N LYS A 55 -3.97 -12.01 6.59
CA LYS A 55 -3.07 -12.41 7.69
C LYS A 55 -1.71 -11.75 7.58
N GLY A 56 -1.20 -11.66 6.37
CA GLY A 56 0.10 -11.11 6.09
C GLY A 56 0.21 -9.62 6.38
N LEU A 57 -0.77 -8.84 5.93
CA LEU A 57 -0.83 -7.40 6.16
C LEU A 57 -0.92 -7.09 7.66
N ILE A 58 -1.79 -7.81 8.37
CA ILE A 58 -1.99 -7.66 9.81
C ILE A 58 -0.71 -8.02 10.58
N LYS A 59 -0.07 -9.12 10.21
CA LYS A 59 1.18 -9.55 10.86
C LYS A 59 2.29 -8.52 10.66
N ALA A 60 2.51 -8.09 9.42
CA ALA A 60 3.49 -7.05 9.09
C ALA A 60 3.27 -5.77 9.90
N ALA A 61 2.02 -5.30 9.99
CA ALA A 61 1.72 -4.08 10.74
C ALA A 61 1.96 -4.24 12.25
N MET A 62 1.57 -5.38 12.82
CA MET A 62 1.71 -5.66 14.26
C MET A 62 3.17 -5.83 14.69
N THR A 63 3.97 -6.59 13.94
CA THR A 63 5.36 -6.86 14.31
C THR A 63 6.23 -5.62 14.19
N THR A 64 6.03 -4.85 13.12
CA THR A 64 6.87 -3.67 12.85
C THR A 64 6.37 -2.41 13.55
N GLY A 65 5.10 -2.37 13.99
CA GLY A 65 4.47 -1.13 14.43
C GLY A 65 4.23 -0.17 13.25
N ALA A 66 3.76 -0.71 12.13
CA ALA A 66 3.52 0.08 10.92
C ALA A 66 2.22 0.87 11.00
N TRP A 67 2.20 2.01 10.30
CA TRP A 67 0.94 2.61 9.86
C TRP A 67 0.52 2.02 8.51
N ILE A 68 -0.79 1.85 8.32
CA ILE A 68 -1.38 1.42 7.05
C ILE A 68 -2.15 2.60 6.44
N PHE A 69 -1.74 3.08 5.28
CA PHE A 69 -2.47 4.06 4.48
C PHE A 69 -3.34 3.36 3.44
N THR A 70 -4.60 3.77 3.34
CA THR A 70 -5.52 3.31 2.30
C THR A 70 -6.40 4.45 1.78
N GLY A 71 -7.25 4.19 0.78
CA GLY A 71 -8.24 5.15 0.29
C GLY A 71 -9.43 5.41 1.22
N GLY A 72 -9.52 4.73 2.38
CA GLY A 72 -10.51 4.96 3.43
C GLY A 72 -11.97 4.56 3.14
N VAL A 73 -12.39 4.53 1.87
CA VAL A 73 -13.77 4.21 1.49
C VAL A 73 -14.03 2.72 1.41
N ASN A 74 -15.25 2.28 1.71
CA ASN A 74 -15.60 0.87 1.88
C ASN A 74 -15.85 0.12 0.55
N THR A 75 -14.95 0.27 -0.41
CA THR A 75 -15.04 -0.39 -1.72
C THR A 75 -13.70 -1.01 -2.14
N GLY A 76 -13.77 -1.97 -3.06
CA GLY A 76 -12.61 -2.60 -3.68
C GLY A 76 -11.61 -3.16 -2.68
N VAL A 77 -10.32 -2.83 -2.86
CA VAL A 77 -9.24 -3.39 -2.02
C VAL A 77 -9.40 -3.00 -0.54
N ILE A 78 -9.95 -1.81 -0.25
CA ILE A 78 -10.14 -1.34 1.13
C ILE A 78 -11.11 -2.26 1.89
N ARG A 79 -12.10 -2.86 1.21
CA ARG A 79 -13.02 -3.81 1.84
C ARG A 79 -12.29 -5.07 2.34
N HIS A 80 -11.33 -5.56 1.55
CA HIS A 80 -10.47 -6.70 1.94
C HIS A 80 -9.52 -6.35 3.09
N VAL A 81 -9.01 -5.11 3.12
CA VAL A 81 -8.23 -4.60 4.27
C VAL A 81 -9.10 -4.52 5.53
N GLY A 82 -10.32 -4.01 5.41
CA GLY A 82 -11.29 -3.99 6.49
C GLY A 82 -11.56 -5.39 7.05
N ASP A 83 -11.92 -6.34 6.19
CA ASP A 83 -12.15 -7.74 6.59
C ASP A 83 -10.96 -8.31 7.40
N ALA A 84 -9.72 -8.04 6.98
CA ALA A 84 -8.52 -8.46 7.70
C ALA A 84 -8.40 -7.80 9.09
N LEU A 85 -8.71 -6.52 9.21
CA LEU A 85 -8.72 -5.78 10.48
C LEU A 85 -9.80 -6.32 11.43
N LYS A 86 -10.99 -6.64 10.92
CA LYS A 86 -12.09 -7.23 11.69
C LYS A 86 -11.72 -8.61 12.23
N ASP A 87 -11.16 -9.46 11.38
CA ASP A 87 -10.71 -10.80 11.76
C ASP A 87 -9.62 -10.76 12.84
N HIS A 88 -8.74 -9.75 12.80
CA HIS A 88 -7.73 -9.52 13.83
C HIS A 88 -8.32 -9.01 15.14
N ALA A 89 -9.19 -8.00 15.10
CA ALA A 89 -9.80 -7.40 16.28
C ALA A 89 -10.60 -8.43 17.11
N SER A 90 -11.18 -9.44 16.46
CA SER A 90 -11.85 -10.54 17.16
C SER A 90 -10.90 -11.51 17.91
N LYS A 91 -9.61 -11.51 17.55
CA LYS A 91 -8.61 -12.49 18.04
C LYS A 91 -7.53 -11.87 18.93
N SER A 92 -7.30 -10.56 18.84
CA SER A 92 -6.21 -9.87 19.55
C SER A 92 -6.62 -8.46 20.00
N ARG A 93 -5.98 -7.98 21.06
CA ARG A 93 -6.19 -6.62 21.60
C ARG A 93 -5.27 -5.57 20.97
N GLY A 94 -4.31 -5.98 20.14
CA GLY A 94 -3.37 -5.06 19.49
C GLY A 94 -4.06 -4.12 18.51
N LYS A 95 -3.98 -2.81 18.76
CA LYS A 95 -4.55 -1.79 17.87
C LYS A 95 -3.62 -1.52 16.70
N ILE A 96 -4.12 -1.68 15.48
CA ILE A 96 -3.39 -1.36 14.25
C ILE A 96 -3.78 0.05 13.81
N CYS A 97 -2.78 0.90 13.59
CA CYS A 97 -3.01 2.25 13.08
C CYS A 97 -3.28 2.18 11.56
N THR A 98 -4.56 2.26 11.20
CA THR A 98 -5.01 2.30 9.81
C THR A 98 -5.67 3.65 9.54
N ILE A 99 -5.12 4.38 8.57
CA ILE A 99 -5.51 5.76 8.24
C ILE A 99 -6.07 5.78 6.83
N GLY A 100 -7.32 6.18 6.70
CA GLY A 100 -8.01 6.34 5.42
C GLY A 100 -7.83 7.76 4.90
N ILE A 101 -7.18 7.92 3.75
CA ILE A 101 -7.06 9.21 3.07
C ILE A 101 -8.03 9.19 1.89
N ALA A 102 -9.16 9.87 2.05
CA ALA A 102 -10.27 9.82 1.11
C ALA A 102 -10.63 11.23 0.62
N PRO A 103 -11.12 11.40 -0.62
CA PRO A 103 -11.65 12.68 -1.05
C PRO A 103 -12.99 12.96 -0.36
N TRP A 104 -13.18 14.15 0.19
CA TRP A 104 -14.42 14.55 0.88
C TRP A 104 -15.64 14.39 -0.01
N GLY A 105 -15.55 14.84 -1.27
CA GLY A 105 -16.66 14.87 -2.20
C GLY A 105 -17.26 13.53 -2.62
N ILE A 106 -16.62 12.40 -2.32
CA ILE A 106 -17.18 11.06 -2.59
C ILE A 106 -17.82 10.43 -1.35
N VAL A 107 -17.68 11.05 -0.18
CA VAL A 107 -18.18 10.50 1.09
C VAL A 107 -19.69 10.66 1.14
N GLU A 108 -20.39 9.53 1.21
CA GLU A 108 -21.83 9.50 1.43
C GLU A 108 -22.17 10.03 2.83
N ASN A 109 -23.26 10.80 2.95
CA ASN A 109 -23.72 11.44 4.18
C ASN A 109 -22.65 12.33 4.84
N GLN A 110 -21.86 13.04 4.03
CA GLN A 110 -20.79 13.91 4.54
C GLN A 110 -21.30 15.02 5.51
N GLU A 111 -22.55 15.47 5.37
CA GLU A 111 -23.15 16.47 6.30
C GLU A 111 -23.26 15.95 7.74
N ASP A 112 -23.36 14.64 7.93
CA ASP A 112 -23.33 14.01 9.26
C ASP A 112 -21.97 14.20 9.92
N LEU A 113 -20.89 14.36 9.16
CA LEU A 113 -19.53 14.57 9.65
C LEU A 113 -19.21 16.06 9.89
N VAL A 114 -20.13 16.98 9.61
CA VAL A 114 -19.90 18.41 9.83
C VAL A 114 -20.09 18.73 11.31
N GLY A 115 -19.01 19.20 11.94
CA GLY A 115 -18.99 19.64 13.33
C GLY A 115 -17.57 19.98 13.77
N LYS A 116 -17.43 20.89 14.75
CA LYS A 116 -16.14 21.25 15.34
C LYS A 116 -16.07 20.71 16.76
N ASP A 117 -15.01 19.96 17.08
CA ASP A 117 -14.74 19.42 18.41
C ASP A 117 -15.91 18.62 19.01
N VAL A 118 -16.68 17.95 18.15
CA VAL A 118 -17.88 17.18 18.52
C VAL A 118 -17.82 15.75 17.98
N VAL A 119 -18.41 14.82 18.73
CA VAL A 119 -18.65 13.45 18.25
C VAL A 119 -19.86 13.46 17.32
N ARG A 120 -19.70 12.88 16.14
CA ARG A 120 -20.77 12.76 15.14
C ARG A 120 -21.08 11.29 14.87
N PRO A 121 -22.34 10.86 14.96
CA PRO A 121 -22.73 9.55 14.46
C PRO A 121 -22.61 9.56 12.93
N TYR A 122 -22.01 8.51 12.36
CA TYR A 122 -21.89 8.34 10.93
C TYR A 122 -22.43 6.98 10.51
N GLN A 123 -23.35 6.97 9.55
CA GLN A 123 -23.98 5.75 9.06
C GLN A 123 -23.18 5.16 7.91
N THR A 124 -22.69 3.92 8.10
CA THR A 124 -21.92 3.20 7.06
C THR A 124 -22.78 2.28 6.20
N MET A 125 -24.09 2.52 6.12
CA MET A 125 -24.95 1.78 5.20
C MET A 125 -24.90 2.44 3.83
N SER A 126 -24.38 1.73 2.84
CA SER A 126 -24.33 2.20 1.46
C SER A 126 -25.73 2.29 0.86
N ASN A 127 -26.05 3.40 0.20
CA ASN A 127 -27.26 3.49 -0.62
C ASN A 127 -27.00 2.92 -2.03
N PRO A 128 -27.70 1.84 -2.45
CA PRO A 128 -27.49 1.21 -3.76
C PRO A 128 -27.72 2.15 -4.97
N LEU A 129 -28.47 3.24 -4.78
CA LEU A 129 -28.76 4.23 -5.83
C LEU A 129 -27.75 5.38 -5.87
N SER A 130 -26.89 5.48 -4.86
CA SER A 130 -25.91 6.54 -4.73
C SER A 130 -24.66 6.23 -5.54
N LYS A 131 -24.07 7.27 -6.13
CA LYS A 131 -22.73 7.21 -6.76
C LYS A 131 -21.61 7.52 -5.78
N LEU A 132 -21.96 7.88 -4.54
CA LEU A 132 -21.04 8.13 -3.44
C LEU A 132 -20.72 6.82 -2.72
N THR A 133 -19.82 6.89 -1.76
CA THR A 133 -19.35 5.73 -1.02
C THR A 133 -19.18 6.03 0.46
N VAL A 134 -19.44 5.04 1.29
CA VAL A 134 -19.32 5.17 2.75
C VAL A 134 -17.87 4.96 3.18
N LEU A 135 -17.47 5.62 4.27
CA LEU A 135 -16.18 5.34 4.93
C LEU A 135 -16.17 3.91 5.50
N ASN A 136 -15.00 3.28 5.50
CA ASN A 136 -14.82 1.95 6.09
C ASN A 136 -14.72 2.04 7.62
N SER A 137 -15.70 1.51 8.35
CA SER A 137 -15.79 1.62 9.82
C SER A 137 -14.68 0.91 10.60
N LEU A 138 -13.79 0.17 9.93
CA LEU A 138 -12.70 -0.58 10.56
C LEU A 138 -11.39 0.21 10.57
N HIS A 139 -11.37 1.40 9.96
CA HIS A 139 -10.25 2.33 10.03
C HIS A 139 -10.22 3.09 11.36
N SER A 140 -9.01 3.32 11.85
CA SER A 140 -8.80 4.03 13.12
C SER A 140 -8.87 5.55 12.99
N HIS A 141 -8.48 6.08 11.81
CA HIS A 141 -8.41 7.52 11.54
C HIS A 141 -8.77 7.84 10.09
N PHE A 142 -9.23 9.06 9.84
CA PHE A 142 -9.49 9.57 8.48
C PHE A 142 -8.92 10.96 8.24
N ILE A 143 -8.32 11.15 7.06
CA ILE A 143 -8.00 12.46 6.49
C ILE A 143 -8.87 12.62 5.24
N LEU A 144 -9.79 13.59 5.29
CA LEU A 144 -10.75 13.83 4.22
C LEU A 144 -10.28 15.03 3.39
N ALA A 145 -9.71 14.76 2.23
CA ALA A 145 -9.13 15.75 1.33
C ALA A 145 -10.21 16.44 0.52
N ASP A 146 -10.30 17.75 0.61
CA ASP A 146 -11.34 18.54 -0.04
C ASP A 146 -10.75 19.50 -1.07
N ASN A 147 -11.30 19.46 -2.28
CA ASN A 147 -10.99 20.37 -3.39
C ASN A 147 -12.25 21.08 -3.93
N GLY A 148 -13.36 21.02 -3.19
CA GLY A 148 -14.65 21.61 -3.57
C GLY A 148 -15.44 20.83 -4.61
N THR A 149 -14.95 19.68 -5.11
CA THR A 149 -15.68 18.87 -6.08
C THR A 149 -16.58 17.83 -5.40
N THR A 150 -17.68 17.46 -6.05
CA THR A 150 -18.59 16.41 -5.59
C THR A 150 -18.53 15.20 -6.54
N GLY A 151 -18.51 14.00 -5.98
CA GLY A 151 -18.50 12.73 -6.73
C GLY A 151 -17.22 12.45 -7.53
N LYS A 152 -16.12 13.17 -7.25
CA LYS A 152 -14.85 13.02 -7.97
C LYS A 152 -13.73 12.54 -7.04
N TYR A 153 -12.99 11.56 -7.53
CA TYR A 153 -11.72 11.13 -6.96
C TYR A 153 -10.59 12.08 -7.37
N GLY A 154 -9.47 12.06 -6.64
CA GLY A 154 -8.23 12.73 -7.03
C GLY A 154 -7.76 13.80 -6.07
N ALA A 155 -8.64 14.34 -5.21
CA ALA A 155 -8.27 15.35 -4.21
C ALA A 155 -7.23 14.81 -3.22
N GLU A 156 -7.30 13.51 -2.93
CA GLU A 156 -6.42 12.81 -2.00
C GLU A 156 -5.05 12.47 -2.59
N VAL A 157 -4.90 12.42 -3.92
CA VAL A 157 -3.71 11.84 -4.59
C VAL A 157 -2.45 12.61 -4.24
N LYS A 158 -2.42 13.93 -4.50
CA LYS A 158 -1.26 14.76 -4.19
C LYS A 158 -0.99 14.83 -2.69
N LEU A 159 -2.05 15.01 -1.90
CA LEU A 159 -1.98 15.10 -0.44
C LEU A 159 -1.32 13.84 0.16
N ARG A 160 -1.79 12.66 -0.25
CA ARG A 160 -1.27 11.36 0.20
C ARG A 160 0.21 11.20 -0.15
N ARG A 161 0.61 11.49 -1.40
CA ARG A 161 2.02 11.35 -1.83
C ARG A 161 2.95 12.32 -1.09
N GLN A 162 2.51 13.56 -0.87
CA GLN A 162 3.27 14.53 -0.10
C GLN A 162 3.39 14.14 1.38
N LEU A 163 2.34 13.61 1.97
CA LEU A 163 2.35 13.11 3.35
C LEU A 163 3.27 11.89 3.51
N GLU A 164 3.16 10.89 2.63
CA GLU A 164 4.05 9.72 2.61
C GLU A 164 5.53 10.13 2.53
N LYS A 165 5.86 11.05 1.62
CA LYS A 165 7.22 11.58 1.46
C LYS A 165 7.67 12.37 2.69
N HIS A 166 6.79 13.14 3.31
CA HIS A 166 7.15 13.88 4.53
C HIS A 166 7.39 12.94 5.71
N ILE A 167 6.58 11.88 5.85
CA ILE A 167 6.77 10.83 6.87
C ILE A 167 8.10 10.10 6.65
N SER A 168 8.47 9.79 5.40
CA SER A 168 9.70 9.06 5.12
C SER A 168 10.97 9.81 5.52
N LEU A 169 10.91 11.15 5.58
CA LEU A 169 12.02 12.01 6.02
C LEU A 169 12.12 12.13 7.55
N GLN A 170 11.14 11.63 8.30
CA GLN A 170 11.15 11.71 9.76
C GLN A 170 12.12 10.69 10.35
N LYS A 171 12.99 11.16 11.24
CA LYS A 171 14.02 10.30 11.86
C LYS A 171 13.40 9.45 12.95
N ILE A 172 13.38 8.14 12.74
CA ILE A 172 12.93 7.15 13.73
C ILE A 172 14.09 6.65 14.62
N ASN A 173 15.33 6.72 14.14
CA ASN A 173 16.51 6.36 14.91
C ASN A 173 17.57 7.47 14.82
N THR A 174 17.75 8.21 15.92
CA THR A 174 18.66 9.36 16.01
C THR A 174 20.14 8.98 15.87
N ARG A 175 20.51 7.72 16.12
CA ARG A 175 21.91 7.26 16.03
C ARG A 175 22.35 6.92 14.61
N ILE A 176 21.42 6.53 13.75
CA ILE A 176 21.68 6.08 12.36
C ILE A 176 21.13 7.09 11.34
N GLY A 177 20.31 8.05 11.76
CA GLY A 177 19.69 9.04 10.87
C GLY A 177 18.66 8.43 9.91
N GLN A 178 18.17 7.23 10.23
CA GLN A 178 17.24 6.49 9.37
C GLN A 178 15.84 7.13 9.39
N GLY A 179 15.33 7.42 8.20
CA GLY A 179 13.95 7.85 7.96
C GLY A 179 12.94 6.71 8.09
N VAL A 180 11.65 7.01 8.08
CA VAL A 180 10.60 5.98 8.05
C VAL A 180 10.61 5.27 6.70
N PRO A 181 10.85 3.94 6.62
CA PRO A 181 10.71 3.20 5.37
C PRO A 181 9.25 3.17 4.91
N VAL A 182 9.03 3.38 3.61
CA VAL A 182 7.72 3.31 2.96
C VAL A 182 7.72 2.14 1.98
N VAL A 183 6.62 1.39 1.92
CA VAL A 183 6.39 0.33 0.92
C VAL A 183 5.00 0.48 0.32
N ALA A 184 4.89 0.34 -1.01
CA ALA A 184 3.61 0.31 -1.69
C ALA A 184 3.15 -1.14 -1.90
N LEU A 185 1.92 -1.46 -1.50
CA LEU A 185 1.30 -2.78 -1.69
C LEU A 185 0.18 -2.68 -2.72
N ILE A 186 0.28 -3.46 -3.80
CA ILE A 186 -0.65 -3.45 -4.93
C ILE A 186 -1.50 -4.71 -4.94
N VAL A 187 -2.82 -4.56 -5.01
CA VAL A 187 -3.78 -5.66 -5.12
C VAL A 187 -4.85 -5.31 -6.15
N GLU A 188 -5.02 -6.16 -7.17
CA GLU A 188 -5.86 -5.91 -8.33
C GLU A 188 -5.47 -4.58 -9.01
N GLY A 189 -6.36 -3.61 -9.14
CA GLY A 189 -6.11 -2.30 -9.71
C GLY A 189 -6.60 -2.11 -11.15
N GLY A 190 -7.04 -0.87 -11.39
CA GLY A 190 -7.22 -0.32 -12.73
C GLY A 190 -5.89 0.16 -13.35
N PRO A 191 -5.94 0.71 -14.57
CA PRO A 191 -4.74 1.16 -15.30
C PRO A 191 -3.96 2.25 -14.56
N ASN A 192 -4.65 3.12 -13.80
CA ASN A 192 -4.02 4.16 -12.99
C ASN A 192 -3.06 3.59 -11.93
N VAL A 193 -3.26 2.35 -11.46
CA VAL A 193 -2.35 1.71 -10.50
C VAL A 193 -0.97 1.50 -11.09
N ILE A 194 -0.84 1.21 -12.39
CA ILE A 194 0.45 1.07 -13.06
C ILE A 194 1.19 2.43 -13.08
N SER A 195 0.47 3.53 -13.31
CA SER A 195 1.04 4.88 -13.21
C SER A 195 1.50 5.21 -11.78
N ILE A 196 0.70 4.85 -10.77
CA ILE A 196 1.07 5.03 -9.36
C ILE A 196 2.36 4.25 -9.03
N VAL A 197 2.49 3.02 -9.53
CA VAL A 197 3.71 2.21 -9.38
C VAL A 197 4.91 2.94 -10.00
N LEU A 198 4.77 3.47 -11.21
CA LEU A 198 5.84 4.24 -11.86
C LEU A 198 6.26 5.46 -11.05
N GLU A 199 5.29 6.17 -10.45
CA GLU A 199 5.57 7.33 -9.59
C GLU A 199 6.36 6.93 -8.34
N TYR A 200 5.99 5.84 -7.66
CA TYR A 200 6.76 5.32 -6.52
C TYR A 200 8.19 4.94 -6.90
N LEU A 201 8.36 4.29 -8.06
CA LEU A 201 9.69 3.90 -8.55
C LEU A 201 10.54 5.10 -8.98
N ARG A 202 9.92 6.22 -9.36
CA ARG A 202 10.59 7.46 -9.75
C ARG A 202 10.93 8.38 -8.58
N ASP A 203 10.40 8.13 -7.39
CA ASP A 203 10.73 8.91 -6.21
C ASP A 203 12.24 8.92 -5.91
N THR A 204 12.66 9.89 -5.11
CA THR A 204 14.03 10.01 -4.61
C THR A 204 14.00 10.17 -3.09
N PRO A 205 14.38 9.13 -2.33
CA PRO A 205 14.73 7.77 -2.79
C PRO A 205 13.50 7.02 -3.35
N PRO A 206 13.69 6.05 -4.27
CA PRO A 206 12.59 5.22 -4.79
C PRO A 206 11.87 4.45 -3.68
N VAL A 207 10.57 4.24 -3.84
CA VAL A 207 9.76 3.45 -2.91
C VAL A 207 9.59 2.02 -3.47
N PRO A 208 9.94 0.98 -2.70
CA PRO A 208 9.75 -0.40 -3.13
C PRO A 208 8.27 -0.76 -3.22
N VAL A 209 7.95 -1.62 -4.19
CA VAL A 209 6.57 -2.02 -4.53
C VAL A 209 6.43 -3.54 -4.36
N VAL A 210 5.35 -3.97 -3.70
CA VAL A 210 4.94 -5.37 -3.57
C VAL A 210 3.65 -5.57 -4.35
N VAL A 211 3.67 -6.50 -5.31
CA VAL A 211 2.55 -6.82 -6.20
C VAL A 211 1.96 -8.16 -5.82
N CYS A 212 0.65 -8.20 -5.59
CA CYS A 212 -0.08 -9.40 -5.22
C CYS A 212 -0.50 -10.17 -6.48
N ASP A 213 0.29 -11.16 -6.91
CA ASP A 213 0.01 -11.93 -8.13
C ASP A 213 -1.23 -12.82 -7.97
N GLY A 214 -2.06 -12.88 -9.02
CA GLY A 214 -3.33 -13.57 -9.03
C GLY A 214 -4.47 -12.80 -8.35
N SER A 215 -4.24 -11.54 -7.97
CA SER A 215 -5.30 -10.66 -7.47
C SER A 215 -6.10 -9.98 -8.59
N GLY A 216 -5.64 -10.05 -9.84
CA GLY A 216 -6.37 -9.58 -11.01
C GLY A 216 -5.78 -8.34 -11.67
N ARG A 217 -6.24 -8.11 -12.91
CA ARG A 217 -6.11 -6.87 -13.69
C ARG A 217 -4.71 -6.23 -13.64
N ALA A 218 -4.54 -5.03 -13.06
CA ALA A 218 -3.25 -4.33 -13.08
C ALA A 218 -2.14 -5.09 -12.34
N SER A 219 -2.46 -5.73 -11.21
CA SER A 219 -1.52 -6.53 -10.45
C SER A 219 -0.97 -7.71 -11.27
N ASP A 220 -1.83 -8.43 -11.99
CA ASP A 220 -1.41 -9.55 -12.83
C ASP A 220 -0.62 -9.08 -14.06
N ILE A 221 -0.96 -7.92 -14.63
CA ILE A 221 -0.20 -7.30 -15.73
C ILE A 221 1.20 -6.88 -15.27
N LEU A 222 1.31 -6.29 -14.07
CA LEU A 222 2.59 -5.95 -13.43
C LEU A 222 3.41 -7.22 -13.14
N ALA A 223 2.77 -8.27 -12.62
CA ALA A 223 3.40 -9.55 -12.33
C ALA A 223 3.93 -10.23 -13.62
N PHE A 224 3.15 -10.20 -14.70
CA PHE A 224 3.56 -10.68 -16.01
C PHE A 224 4.75 -9.88 -16.54
N GLY A 225 4.65 -8.54 -16.54
CA GLY A 225 5.74 -7.65 -16.95
C GLY A 225 7.02 -7.92 -16.17
N HIS A 226 6.92 -8.07 -14.85
CA HIS A 226 8.06 -8.42 -14.00
C HIS A 226 8.62 -9.79 -14.37
N LYS A 227 7.80 -10.83 -14.52
CA LYS A 227 8.29 -12.19 -14.80
C LYS A 227 9.02 -12.31 -16.15
N TYR A 228 8.53 -11.63 -17.18
CA TYR A 228 8.98 -11.83 -18.56
C TYR A 228 9.85 -10.71 -19.12
N SER A 229 10.09 -9.63 -18.37
CA SER A 229 11.05 -8.61 -18.76
C SER A 229 12.48 -8.99 -18.36
N GLU A 230 13.41 -8.69 -19.26
CA GLU A 230 14.86 -8.73 -19.02
C GLU A 230 15.32 -7.47 -18.26
N GLU A 231 16.59 -7.44 -17.84
CA GLU A 231 17.19 -6.22 -17.27
C GLU A 231 17.03 -5.03 -18.24
N GLY A 232 16.68 -3.86 -17.70
CA GLY A 232 16.39 -2.68 -18.51
C GLY A 232 14.97 -2.61 -19.08
N GLY A 233 14.08 -3.53 -18.72
CA GLY A 233 12.66 -3.46 -19.11
C GLY A 233 12.43 -3.79 -20.58
N ILE A 234 13.13 -4.79 -21.11
CA ILE A 234 12.96 -5.29 -22.48
C ILE A 234 12.13 -6.57 -22.43
N ILE A 235 11.23 -6.76 -23.41
CA ILE A 235 10.42 -7.97 -23.54
C ILE A 235 10.39 -8.42 -25.00
N ASN A 236 10.42 -9.73 -25.23
CA ASN A 236 10.35 -10.33 -26.56
C ASN A 236 9.11 -9.87 -27.34
N GLU A 237 9.24 -9.67 -28.66
CA GLU A 237 8.16 -9.16 -29.52
C GLU A 237 6.88 -10.02 -29.48
N SER A 238 7.00 -11.35 -29.44
CA SER A 238 5.84 -12.24 -29.35
C SER A 238 5.07 -12.04 -28.04
N LEU A 239 5.80 -11.89 -26.93
CA LEU A 239 5.23 -11.63 -25.61
C LEU A 239 4.69 -10.20 -25.49
N ARG A 240 5.31 -9.23 -26.19
CA ARG A 240 4.83 -7.86 -26.30
C ARG A 240 3.44 -7.81 -26.91
N ASP A 241 3.23 -8.48 -28.04
CA ASP A 241 1.93 -8.50 -28.72
C ASP A 241 0.87 -9.19 -27.87
N GLN A 242 1.21 -10.30 -27.22
CA GLN A 242 0.32 -10.97 -26.26
C GLN A 242 -0.04 -10.05 -25.09
N LEU A 243 0.93 -9.34 -24.52
CA LEU A 243 0.70 -8.42 -23.40
C LEU A 243 -0.16 -7.23 -23.81
N LEU A 244 0.03 -6.67 -25.01
CA LEU A 244 -0.83 -5.62 -25.56
C LEU A 244 -2.27 -6.10 -25.75
N VAL A 245 -2.49 -7.32 -26.24
CA VAL A 245 -3.83 -7.92 -26.35
C VAL A 245 -4.44 -8.11 -24.96
N THR A 246 -3.67 -8.57 -23.98
CA THR A 246 -4.11 -8.71 -22.59
C THR A 246 -4.53 -7.36 -22.01
N ILE A 247 -3.70 -6.31 -22.14
CA ILE A 247 -4.02 -4.95 -21.68
C ILE A 247 -5.34 -4.44 -22.30
N GLN A 248 -5.51 -4.60 -23.63
CA GLN A 248 -6.74 -4.20 -24.32
C GLN A 248 -7.97 -4.90 -23.77
N LYS A 249 -7.90 -6.23 -23.58
CA LYS A 249 -9.01 -7.03 -23.06
C LYS A 249 -9.32 -6.69 -21.60
N THR A 250 -8.30 -6.58 -20.75
CA THR A 250 -8.44 -6.35 -19.31
C THR A 250 -9.03 -4.99 -18.98
N PHE A 251 -8.65 -3.93 -19.70
CA PHE A 251 -9.12 -2.57 -19.43
C PHE A 251 -10.10 -2.02 -20.46
N THR A 252 -10.49 -2.82 -21.45
CA THR A 252 -11.36 -2.41 -22.55
C THR A 252 -10.79 -1.20 -23.31
N TYR A 253 -9.47 -1.21 -23.51
CA TYR A 253 -8.71 -0.12 -24.10
C TYR A 253 -8.57 -0.28 -25.62
N SER A 254 -8.48 0.85 -26.32
CA SER A 254 -8.05 0.86 -27.71
C SER A 254 -6.58 0.46 -27.82
N ARG A 255 -6.13 0.08 -29.03
CA ARG A 255 -4.73 -0.25 -29.30
C ARG A 255 -3.77 0.86 -28.86
N THR A 256 -4.10 2.11 -29.13
CA THR A 256 -3.29 3.28 -28.75
C THR A 256 -3.20 3.44 -27.24
N GLN A 257 -4.33 3.28 -26.52
CA GLN A 257 -4.34 3.36 -25.06
C GLN A 257 -3.52 2.21 -24.44
N ALA A 258 -3.64 1.00 -24.98
CA ALA A 258 -2.87 -0.14 -24.52
C ALA A 258 -1.38 0.00 -24.79
N GLN A 259 -0.97 0.55 -25.94
CA GLN A 259 0.41 0.88 -26.24
C GLN A 259 0.97 1.90 -25.24
N HIS A 260 0.21 2.94 -24.91
CA HIS A 260 0.63 3.93 -23.93
C HIS A 260 0.81 3.32 -22.54
N LEU A 261 -0.14 2.50 -22.09
CA LEU A 261 -0.03 1.81 -20.80
C LEU A 261 1.12 0.78 -20.78
N PHE A 262 1.37 0.09 -21.90
CA PHE A 262 2.51 -0.80 -22.06
C PHE A 262 3.84 -0.03 -21.88
N ILE A 263 3.97 1.17 -22.45
CA ILE A 263 5.17 1.99 -22.25
C ILE A 263 5.37 2.30 -20.77
N ILE A 264 4.33 2.74 -20.07
CA ILE A 264 4.38 3.01 -18.61
C ILE A 264 4.80 1.75 -17.85
N LEU A 265 4.22 0.60 -18.19
CA LEU A 265 4.58 -0.69 -17.59
C LEU A 265 6.06 -1.02 -17.79
N MET A 266 6.59 -0.87 -19.02
CA MET A 266 8.01 -1.16 -19.28
C MET A 266 8.94 -0.15 -18.60
N GLU A 267 8.52 1.11 -18.42
CA GLU A 267 9.25 2.06 -17.57
C GLU A 267 9.32 1.60 -16.11
N CYS A 268 8.28 0.98 -15.56
CA CYS A 268 8.35 0.35 -14.24
C CYS A 268 9.39 -0.77 -14.23
N MET A 269 9.43 -1.60 -15.29
CA MET A 269 10.34 -2.74 -15.39
C MET A 269 11.81 -2.36 -15.55
N LYS A 270 12.14 -1.09 -15.86
CA LYS A 270 13.53 -0.61 -15.79
C LYS A 270 14.10 -0.63 -14.37
N LYS A 271 13.25 -0.58 -13.35
CA LYS A 271 13.61 -0.69 -11.92
C LYS A 271 12.98 -1.93 -11.28
N LYS A 272 12.97 -3.04 -12.04
CA LYS A 272 12.34 -4.31 -11.66
C LYS A 272 12.83 -4.83 -10.31
N GLU A 273 14.08 -4.56 -9.93
CA GLU A 273 14.68 -4.94 -8.64
C GLU A 273 13.97 -4.34 -7.42
N LEU A 274 13.23 -3.24 -7.60
CA LEU A 274 12.42 -2.60 -6.55
C LEU A 274 10.97 -3.12 -6.51
N VAL A 275 10.60 -3.98 -7.46
CA VAL A 275 9.26 -4.58 -7.56
C VAL A 275 9.35 -6.04 -7.15
N SER A 276 8.69 -6.42 -6.06
CA SER A 276 8.51 -7.83 -5.68
C SER A 276 7.13 -8.31 -6.08
N VAL A 277 7.08 -9.47 -6.72
CA VAL A 277 5.83 -10.16 -7.07
C VAL A 277 5.62 -11.33 -6.12
N CYS A 278 4.48 -11.40 -5.47
CA CYS A 278 4.17 -12.44 -4.50
C CYS A 278 3.05 -13.36 -4.98
N ILE A 279 3.36 -14.66 -5.10
CA ILE A 279 2.43 -15.71 -5.56
C ILE A 279 1.79 -16.41 -4.37
N THR A 280 0.49 -16.70 -4.45
CA THR A 280 -0.21 -17.59 -3.52
C THR A 280 0.35 -19.02 -3.59
N VAL A 281 1.34 -19.33 -2.76
CA VAL A 281 1.87 -20.68 -2.49
C VAL A 281 2.67 -21.31 -3.64
N LYS A 282 3.94 -20.90 -3.76
CA LYS A 282 5.15 -21.74 -3.88
C LYS A 282 6.33 -20.83 -4.27
N HIS A 283 7.45 -21.01 -3.59
CA HIS A 283 8.76 -20.39 -3.84
C HIS A 283 8.98 -18.93 -3.41
N LEU A 284 9.37 -18.77 -2.16
CA LEU A 284 10.58 -18.00 -1.86
C LEU A 284 11.69 -19.03 -1.58
N ASN A 285 12.42 -19.44 -2.62
CA ASN A 285 13.64 -20.24 -2.45
C ASN A 285 14.78 -19.29 -2.05
N ARG A 286 15.64 -19.74 -1.12
CA ARG A 286 16.79 -18.99 -0.56
C ARG A 286 17.62 -18.21 -1.59
N GLN A 287 17.71 -18.65 -2.83
CA GLN A 287 18.61 -18.07 -3.85
C GLN A 287 18.21 -16.67 -4.36
N ASN A 288 16.91 -16.36 -4.52
CA ASN A 288 16.48 -15.02 -5.02
C ASN A 288 16.72 -13.89 -4.02
N ILE A 289 16.94 -14.24 -2.75
CA ILE A 289 17.24 -13.29 -1.68
C ILE A 289 18.75 -12.97 -1.69
N PHE A 290 19.63 -13.94 -2.00
CA PHE A 290 21.08 -13.75 -1.96
C PHE A 290 21.66 -12.90 -3.09
N GLU A 291 21.06 -12.88 -4.28
CA GLU A 291 21.56 -12.05 -5.39
C GLU A 291 21.15 -10.56 -5.26
N ASN A 292 20.03 -10.28 -4.58
CA ASN A 292 19.59 -8.91 -4.29
C ASN A 292 20.33 -8.27 -3.08
N ILE A 293 21.11 -9.06 -2.33
CA ILE A 293 21.92 -8.62 -1.19
C ILE A 293 23.11 -7.73 -1.60
N GLN A 294 23.61 -7.81 -2.84
CA GLN A 294 24.82 -7.08 -3.25
C GLN A 294 24.60 -5.65 -3.77
N LYS A 295 23.36 -5.17 -3.97
CA LYS A 295 23.06 -3.88 -4.65
C LYS A 295 22.59 -2.72 -3.74
N GLY A 296 23.03 -2.68 -2.47
CA GLY A 296 23.33 -1.40 -1.80
C GLY A 296 22.22 -0.65 -1.02
N GLN A 297 21.22 -1.31 -0.43
CA GLN A 297 20.39 -0.71 0.64
C GLN A 297 19.97 -1.75 1.71
N LEU A 298 20.88 -2.05 2.65
CA LEU A 298 20.73 -3.17 3.61
C LEU A 298 19.56 -3.06 4.61
N MET A 299 19.02 -1.87 4.92
CA MET A 299 18.05 -1.72 6.02
C MET A 299 16.59 -1.55 5.56
N THR A 300 16.35 -0.98 4.38
CA THR A 300 15.03 -1.07 3.72
C THR A 300 14.69 -2.55 3.46
N PHE A 301 15.72 -3.37 3.19
CA PHE A 301 15.58 -4.80 2.90
C PHE A 301 15.25 -5.66 4.14
N ALA A 302 15.66 -5.30 5.36
CA ALA A 302 15.28 -6.07 6.57
C ALA A 302 13.79 -5.91 6.89
N VAL A 303 13.26 -4.69 6.73
CA VAL A 303 11.82 -4.40 6.86
C VAL A 303 11.05 -4.94 5.64
N TYR A 304 11.64 -4.90 4.44
CA TYR A 304 11.09 -5.54 3.24
C TYR A 304 11.04 -7.07 3.37
N CYS A 305 12.08 -7.70 3.93
CA CYS A 305 12.11 -9.12 4.26
C CYS A 305 11.20 -9.47 5.43
N GLU A 306 11.01 -8.62 6.44
CA GLU A 306 10.01 -8.86 7.48
C GLU A 306 8.61 -8.71 6.92
N VAL A 307 8.29 -7.64 6.20
CA VAL A 307 6.98 -7.45 5.58
C VAL A 307 6.69 -8.56 4.58
N THR A 308 7.65 -8.96 3.74
CA THR A 308 7.47 -10.10 2.82
C THR A 308 7.50 -11.47 3.54
N ALA A 309 8.36 -11.71 4.53
CA ALA A 309 8.36 -12.97 5.29
C ALA A 309 7.11 -13.11 6.17
N GLU A 310 6.57 -12.01 6.68
CA GLU A 310 5.36 -11.96 7.49
C GLU A 310 4.10 -11.95 6.65
N LEU A 311 4.12 -11.30 5.48
CA LEU A 311 3.08 -11.45 4.48
C LEU A 311 2.94 -12.91 4.03
N PHE A 312 4.04 -13.70 4.06
CA PHE A 312 4.10 -14.95 3.31
C PHE A 312 4.60 -16.23 4.03
N CYS A 313 4.99 -16.27 5.31
CA CYS A 313 5.44 -17.56 5.90
C CYS A 313 5.19 -17.85 7.40
N CYS A 314 4.56 -19.01 7.64
CA CYS A 314 4.74 -19.92 8.77
C CYS A 314 6.17 -20.53 8.83
N CYS A 315 7.24 -19.79 8.54
CA CYS A 315 8.61 -20.30 8.72
C CYS A 315 9.14 -19.89 10.10
N SER A 316 9.08 -20.84 11.04
CA SER A 316 9.59 -20.77 12.41
C SER A 316 11.12 -20.68 12.54
N HIS A 317 11.84 -20.13 11.55
CA HIS A 317 13.32 -20.13 11.52
C HIS A 317 13.98 -18.78 11.25
N PHE A 318 13.25 -17.73 10.85
CA PHE A 318 13.87 -16.41 10.64
C PHE A 318 14.14 -15.64 11.95
N SER A 319 13.42 -15.98 13.02
CA SER A 319 13.60 -15.44 14.37
C SER A 319 14.93 -15.84 15.05
N ARG A 320 15.68 -16.78 14.47
CA ARG A 320 17.05 -17.11 14.94
C ARG A 320 18.13 -16.26 14.27
N ILE A 321 17.97 -15.91 12.98
CA ILE A 321 18.99 -15.16 12.24
C ILE A 321 19.07 -13.69 12.72
N SER A 322 17.97 -13.09 13.17
CA SER A 322 18.00 -11.72 13.75
C SER A 322 18.56 -11.69 15.18
N LYS A 323 18.50 -12.78 15.93
CA LYS A 323 19.04 -12.86 17.30
C LYS A 323 20.54 -13.20 17.34
N ASP A 324 21.00 -14.03 16.42
CA ASP A 324 22.38 -14.53 16.46
C ASP A 324 23.39 -13.56 15.77
N ASN A 325 22.92 -12.72 14.84
CA ASN A 325 23.77 -11.70 14.19
C ASN A 325 23.80 -10.32 14.89
N PHE A 326 22.91 -10.07 15.84
CA PHE A 326 22.97 -8.83 16.66
C PHE A 326 23.73 -9.02 17.98
N SER A 327 24.13 -10.25 18.34
CA SER A 327 24.75 -10.54 19.65
C SER A 327 26.21 -11.00 19.59
N SER A 328 26.84 -11.09 18.42
CA SER A 328 28.18 -11.69 18.28
C SER A 328 29.34 -10.75 17.89
N GLU A 329 29.12 -9.45 17.66
CA GLU A 329 30.21 -8.49 17.33
C GLU A 329 30.46 -7.39 18.39
N LEU A 330 30.21 -7.67 19.67
CA LEU A 330 30.69 -6.82 20.78
C LEU A 330 31.44 -7.67 21.80
N ARG A 331 32.67 -8.06 21.44
CA ARG A 331 33.73 -8.41 22.39
C ARG A 331 35.10 -7.90 21.92
N VAL A 332 35.69 -7.09 22.82
CA VAL A 332 37.09 -6.68 22.98
C VAL A 332 37.63 -5.57 22.07
N ALA A 333 37.72 -4.36 22.62
CA ALA A 333 38.91 -3.90 23.35
C ALA A 333 38.46 -3.18 24.64
#